data_AF-A0A6I5CQP3-F1
#
_entry.id   AF-A0A6I5CQP3-F1
#
_cell.length_a   1.000
_cell.length_b   1.000
_cell.length_c   1.000
_cell.angle_alpha   90.00
_cell.angle_beta   90.00
_cell.angle_gamma   90.00
#
_symmetry.space_group_name_H-M   'P 1'
#
loop_
_entity.id
_entity.type
_entity.pdbx_description
1 polymer ?
#
loop_
_entity_poly.entity_id
_entity_poly.type
_entity_poly.pdbx_seq_one_letter_code
_entity_poly.pdbx_strand_id
1 'polypeptide(L)'
;KGILGGVRVERRLVHGWTMRRLPLDEWGRPETGRALAAASGEDRAGFATARLTVTEPADTFLALPGFCKGFVWVGDTLLGRYWEAGPQTTLYLPAPLLRAGENTLTVLELERFGDRLALLDGPELGPAEEYVETFD
;
A
#
# COMPACT_ATOMS: atom_id res chain seq x y z
N LYS A 1 -14.01 -1.03 -14.53
CA LYS A 1 -12.85 -0.20 -14.12
C LYS A 1 -11.85 -0.13 -15.26
N GLY A 2 -10.92 0.82 -15.24
CA GLY A 2 -10.06 1.13 -16.39
C GLY A 2 -10.71 2.16 -17.31
N ILE A 3 -10.21 2.26 -18.54
CA ILE A 3 -10.72 3.20 -19.54
C ILE A 3 -11.89 2.53 -20.27
N LEU A 4 -13.12 2.96 -19.97
CA LEU A 4 -14.35 2.39 -20.55
C LEU A 4 -14.69 2.98 -21.93
N GLY A 5 -14.16 4.16 -22.22
CA GLY A 5 -14.28 4.83 -23.52
C GLY A 5 -12.98 4.76 -24.33
N GLY A 6 -12.97 5.43 -25.48
CA GLY A 6 -11.74 5.62 -26.23
C GLY A 6 -10.90 6.77 -25.67
N VAL A 7 -9.58 6.60 -25.64
CA VAL A 7 -8.66 7.70 -25.39
C VAL A 7 -8.58 8.56 -26.66
N ARG A 8 -8.67 9.88 -26.48
CA ARG A 8 -8.55 10.84 -27.58
C ARG A 8 -7.31 11.71 -27.39
N VAL A 9 -6.65 12.01 -28.50
CA VAL A 9 -5.76 13.17 -28.61
C VAL A 9 -6.50 14.17 -29.49
N GLU A 10 -6.81 15.33 -28.92
CA GLU A 10 -7.76 16.27 -29.49
C GLU A 10 -9.12 15.59 -29.80
N ARG A 11 -9.50 15.53 -31.07
CA ARG A 11 -10.76 14.93 -31.54
C ARG A 11 -10.58 13.53 -32.13
N ARG A 12 -9.37 12.96 -32.12
CA ARG A 12 -9.06 11.67 -32.76
C ARG A 12 -8.93 10.57 -31.72
N LEU A 13 -9.58 9.44 -31.98
CA LEU A 13 -9.41 8.22 -31.19
C LEU A 13 -8.03 7.63 -31.44
N VAL A 14 -7.35 7.25 -30.35
CA VAL A 14 -6.08 6.54 -30.39
C VAL A 14 -6.35 5.04 -30.31
N HIS A 15 -5.69 4.27 -31.19
CA HIS A 15 -5.83 2.82 -31.32
C HIS A 15 -4.46 2.12 -31.21
N GLY A 16 -4.42 0.79 -31.28
CA GLY A 16 -3.18 0.01 -31.22
C GLY A 16 -2.63 -0.22 -29.81
N TRP A 17 -3.51 -0.21 -28.80
CA TRP A 17 -3.13 -0.37 -27.40
C TRP A 17 -2.61 -1.76 -27.08
N THR A 18 -1.54 -1.83 -26.29
CA THR A 18 -1.16 -3.03 -25.55
C THR A 18 -1.56 -2.87 -24.09
N MET A 19 -2.24 -3.87 -23.54
CA MET A 19 -2.72 -3.85 -22.16
C MET A 19 -1.92 -4.83 -21.32
N ARG A 20 -1.38 -4.38 -20.18
CA ARG A 20 -0.71 -5.25 -19.21
C ARG A 20 -1.43 -5.19 -17.88
N ARG A 21 -1.88 -6.35 -17.40
CA ARG A 21 -2.49 -6.50 -16.06
C ARG A 21 -1.40 -6.37 -14.99
N LEU A 22 -1.72 -5.67 -13.90
CA LEU A 22 -0.92 -5.60 -12.68
C LEU A 22 -1.77 -6.10 -11.51
N PRO A 23 -1.86 -7.43 -11.29
CA PRO A 23 -2.66 -8.01 -10.22
C PRO A 23 -1.90 -7.96 -8.89
N LEU A 24 -1.84 -6.77 -8.28
CA LEU A 24 -1.03 -6.52 -7.08
C LEU A 24 -1.41 -7.42 -5.89
N ASP A 25 -2.64 -7.89 -5.85
CA ASP A 25 -3.19 -8.85 -4.87
C ASP A 25 -2.67 -10.28 -5.06
N GLU A 26 -2.19 -10.62 -6.25
CA GLU A 26 -1.55 -11.91 -6.57
C GLU A 26 -0.01 -11.84 -6.43
N TRP A 27 0.56 -10.67 -6.14
CA TRP A 27 2.01 -10.48 -6.09
C TRP A 27 2.60 -10.87 -4.73
N GLY A 28 3.70 -11.64 -4.76
CA GLY A 28 4.53 -11.94 -3.58
C GLY A 28 5.92 -11.31 -3.69
N ARG A 29 6.88 -11.85 -2.93
CA ARG A 29 8.29 -11.39 -2.97
C ARG A 29 8.95 -11.45 -4.34
N PRO A 30 8.73 -12.47 -5.20
CA PRO A 30 9.36 -12.49 -6.51
C PRO A 30 8.92 -11.32 -7.40
N GLU A 31 7.62 -10.99 -7.41
CA GLU A 31 7.06 -9.91 -8.21
C GLU A 31 7.50 -8.54 -7.68
N THR A 32 7.35 -8.34 -6.37
CA THR A 32 7.72 -7.08 -5.72
C THR A 32 9.24 -6.86 -5.76
N GLY A 33 10.05 -7.91 -5.64
CA GLY A 33 11.51 -7.85 -5.78
C GLY A 33 11.96 -7.49 -7.21
N ARG A 34 11.30 -8.05 -8.24
CA ARG A 34 11.54 -7.62 -9.64
C ARG A 34 11.16 -6.17 -9.86
N ALA A 35 10.04 -5.73 -9.29
CA ALA A 35 9.58 -4.34 -9.40
C ALA A 35 10.54 -3.36 -8.70
N LEU A 36 11.04 -3.75 -7.53
CA LEU A 36 12.07 -3.01 -6.78
C LEU A 36 13.38 -2.90 -7.57
N ALA A 37 13.85 -4.00 -8.16
CA ALA A 37 15.07 -4.00 -8.97
C ALA A 37 14.96 -3.14 -10.25
N ALA A 38 13.75 -2.92 -10.75
CA ALA A 38 13.46 -2.05 -11.88
C ALA A 38 13.24 -0.58 -11.47
N ALA A 39 13.14 -0.28 -10.17
CA ALA A 39 12.92 1.08 -9.68
C ALA A 39 14.21 1.91 -9.74
N SER A 40 14.09 3.17 -10.12
CA SER A 40 15.18 4.16 -10.07
C SER A 40 15.32 4.68 -8.63
N GLY A 41 16.53 4.67 -8.08
CA GLY A 41 16.79 5.05 -6.67
C GLY A 41 16.58 6.52 -6.30
N GLU A 42 16.14 7.37 -7.24
CA GLU A 42 15.97 8.82 -7.05
C GLU A 42 14.50 9.28 -7.14
N ASP A 43 13.56 8.35 -7.31
CA ASP A 43 12.16 8.69 -7.54
C ASP A 43 11.43 9.01 -6.23
N ARG A 44 10.59 10.06 -6.26
CA ARG A 44 9.71 10.43 -5.14
C ARG A 44 8.63 9.39 -4.85
N ALA A 45 8.43 8.43 -5.74
CA ALA A 45 7.43 7.37 -5.67
C ALA A 45 8.01 6.10 -6.32
N GLY A 46 7.45 4.94 -6.01
CA GLY A 46 7.90 3.66 -6.55
C GLY A 46 7.92 2.57 -5.49
N PHE A 47 8.74 1.54 -5.71
CA PHE A 47 8.92 0.46 -4.76
C PHE A 47 10.07 0.77 -3.80
N ALA A 48 9.86 0.52 -2.50
CA ALA A 48 10.88 0.59 -1.46
C ALA A 48 10.73 -0.57 -0.49
N THR A 49 11.79 -0.92 0.23
CA THR A 49 11.75 -1.94 1.29
C THR A 49 12.22 -1.40 2.63
N ALA A 50 11.65 -1.96 3.69
CA ALA A 50 12.04 -1.71 5.07
C ALA A 50 12.23 -3.04 5.80
N ARG A 51 13.10 -3.04 6.81
CA ARG A 51 13.34 -4.18 7.67
C ARG A 51 12.78 -3.91 9.05
N LEU A 52 12.02 -4.88 9.56
CA LEU A 52 11.44 -4.86 10.90
C LEU A 52 11.96 -6.07 11.68
N THR A 53 12.72 -5.83 12.73
CA THR A 53 13.18 -6.90 13.63
C THR A 53 12.17 -7.07 14.77
N VAL A 54 11.58 -8.26 14.88
CA VAL A 54 10.55 -8.61 15.87
C VAL A 54 11.11 -9.63 16.85
N THR A 55 11.00 -9.39 18.15
CA THR A 55 11.41 -10.39 19.17
C THR A 55 10.32 -11.45 19.33
N GLU A 56 9.10 -11.01 19.54
CA GLU A 56 7.90 -11.85 19.69
C GLU A 56 6.80 -11.31 18.76
N PRO A 57 6.30 -12.12 17.81
CA PRO A 57 5.21 -11.70 16.94
C PRO A 57 3.95 -11.37 17.73
N ALA A 58 3.40 -10.19 17.49
CA ALA A 58 2.14 -9.72 18.06
C ALA A 58 1.37 -8.92 17.02
N ASP A 59 0.06 -8.83 17.23
CA ASP A 59 -0.82 -7.97 16.44
C ASP A 59 -0.41 -6.51 16.65
N THR A 60 -0.38 -5.71 15.59
CA THR A 60 0.02 -4.30 15.64
C THR A 60 -0.63 -3.51 14.49
N PHE A 61 -0.35 -2.21 14.42
CA PHE A 61 -0.90 -1.31 13.41
C PHE A 61 0.23 -0.54 12.73
N LEU A 62 0.34 -0.71 11.41
CA LEU A 62 1.35 -0.05 10.59
C LEU A 62 0.88 1.34 10.17
N ALA A 63 1.59 2.38 10.62
CA ALA A 63 1.46 3.75 10.17
C ALA A 63 2.58 4.11 9.17
N LEU A 64 2.26 5.00 8.23
CA LEU A 64 3.15 5.46 7.16
C LEU A 64 3.26 7.00 7.16
N PRO A 65 3.82 7.62 8.21
CA PRO A 65 3.91 9.09 8.28
C PRO A 65 4.65 9.68 7.08
N GLY A 66 4.08 10.74 6.49
CA GLY A 66 4.64 11.45 5.35
C GLY A 66 4.42 10.79 3.98
N PHE A 67 4.06 9.50 3.95
CA PHE A 67 3.64 8.81 2.73
C PHE A 67 2.28 9.33 2.26
N CYS A 68 2.01 9.24 0.97
CA CYS A 68 0.80 9.78 0.38
C CYS A 68 -0.23 8.69 0.08
N LYS A 69 0.09 7.76 -0.81
CA LYS A 69 -0.87 6.73 -1.25
C LYS A 69 -0.17 5.53 -1.83
N GLY A 70 -0.62 4.34 -1.44
CA GLY A 70 0.04 3.15 -1.94
C GLY A 70 -0.45 1.83 -1.38
N PHE A 71 0.42 0.85 -1.49
CA PHE A 71 0.23 -0.53 -1.07
C PHE A 71 1.40 -1.00 -0.22
N VAL A 72 1.13 -1.89 0.73
CA VAL A 72 2.17 -2.50 1.58
C VAL A 72 2.06 -4.01 1.54
N TRP A 73 3.20 -4.69 1.41
CA TRP A 73 3.35 -6.12 1.60
C TRP A 73 4.17 -6.41 2.84
N VAL A 74 3.82 -7.47 3.56
CA VAL A 74 4.64 -8.07 4.62
C VAL A 74 5.04 -9.46 4.15
N GLY A 75 6.32 -9.63 3.85
CA GLY A 75 6.78 -10.82 3.14
C GLY A 75 6.08 -10.97 1.78
N ASP A 76 5.27 -12.03 1.65
CA ASP A 76 4.55 -12.38 0.42
C ASP A 76 3.08 -11.94 0.43
N THR A 77 2.60 -11.33 1.51
CA THR A 77 1.20 -10.99 1.69
C THR A 77 0.96 -9.50 1.48
N LEU A 78 0.06 -9.16 0.56
CA LEU A 78 -0.45 -7.78 0.44
C LEU A 78 -1.28 -7.44 1.68
N LEU A 79 -0.79 -6.52 2.50
CA LEU A 79 -1.46 -6.05 3.70
C LEU A 79 -2.67 -5.18 3.37
N GLY A 80 -2.54 -4.32 2.37
CA GLY A 80 -3.63 -3.45 1.92
C GLY A 80 -3.16 -2.14 1.32
N ARG A 81 -4.12 -1.21 1.25
CA ARG A 81 -3.97 0.13 0.68
C ARG A 81 -3.95 1.17 1.79
N TYR A 82 -3.01 2.11 1.74
CA TYR A 82 -3.04 3.31 2.57
C TYR A 82 -3.28 4.55 1.71
N TRP A 83 -3.84 5.60 2.34
CA TRP A 83 -3.99 6.91 1.72
C TRP A 83 -4.04 7.99 2.82
N GLU A 84 -3.19 9.02 2.71
CA GLU A 84 -3.14 10.16 3.63
C GLU A 84 -4.46 10.94 3.73
N ALA A 85 -5.37 10.76 2.77
CA ALA A 85 -6.70 11.35 2.80
C ALA A 85 -7.56 10.86 3.99
N GLY A 86 -7.22 9.73 4.61
CA GLY A 86 -7.98 9.18 5.73
C GLY A 86 -9.36 8.64 5.33
N PRO A 87 -10.27 8.41 6.30
CA PRO A 87 -10.10 8.66 7.74
C PRO A 87 -9.14 7.65 8.41
N GLN A 88 -8.96 6.46 7.82
CA GLN A 88 -8.00 5.47 8.28
C GLN A 88 -6.56 5.83 7.90
N THR A 89 -5.66 5.93 8.88
CA THR A 89 -4.24 6.26 8.71
C THR A 89 -3.30 5.10 9.06
N THR A 90 -3.83 4.01 9.62
CA THR A 90 -3.07 2.78 9.95
C THR A 90 -3.60 1.54 9.24
N LEU A 91 -2.73 0.58 8.94
CA LEU A 91 -3.10 -0.76 8.47
C LEU A 91 -2.94 -1.77 9.61
N TYR A 92 -3.97 -2.57 9.89
CA TYR A 92 -3.84 -3.69 10.82
C TYR A 92 -2.80 -4.70 10.30
N LEU A 93 -1.84 -5.06 11.14
CA LEU A 93 -0.78 -6.02 10.87
C LEU A 93 -0.92 -7.23 11.82
N PRO A 94 -1.50 -8.34 11.34
CA PRO A 94 -1.66 -9.55 12.13
C PRO A 94 -0.33 -10.19 12.51
N ALA A 95 -0.23 -10.69 13.75
CA ALA A 95 0.91 -11.46 14.26
C ALA A 95 1.30 -12.63 13.34
N PRO A 96 0.37 -13.40 12.72
CA PRO A 96 0.73 -14.50 11.83
C PRO A 96 1.48 -14.08 10.56
N LEU A 97 1.46 -12.80 10.17
CA LEU A 97 2.28 -12.29 9.06
C LEU A 97 3.71 -11.95 9.50
N LEU A 98 3.97 -11.93 10.81
CA LEU A 98 5.26 -11.65 11.39
C LEU A 98 5.93 -12.93 11.88
N ARG A 99 7.26 -12.95 11.82
CA ARG A 99 8.11 -13.96 12.43
C ARG A 99 9.08 -13.32 13.41
N ALA A 100 9.52 -14.08 14.41
CA ALA A 100 10.66 -13.67 15.22
C ALA A 100 11.90 -13.48 14.32
N GLY A 101 12.68 -12.43 14.59
CA GLY A 101 13.77 -11.95 13.76
C GLY A 101 13.33 -10.94 12.70
N GLU A 102 14.04 -10.93 11.56
CA GLU A 102 13.85 -9.92 10.52
C GLU A 102 12.62 -10.22 9.63
N ASN A 103 11.76 -9.22 9.46
CA ASN A 103 10.64 -9.20 8.54
C ASN A 103 10.91 -8.13 7.47
N THR A 104 10.62 -8.45 6.22
CA THR A 104 10.74 -7.49 5.11
C THR A 104 9.36 -6.93 4.81
N LEU A 105 9.26 -5.60 4.85
CA LEU A 105 8.10 -4.88 4.37
C LEU A 105 8.45 -4.27 3.02
N THR A 106 7.55 -4.39 2.05
CA THR A 106 7.69 -3.74 0.75
C THR A 106 6.57 -2.74 0.58
N VAL A 107 6.89 -1.52 0.19
CA VAL A 107 5.93 -0.44 -0.07
C VAL A 107 5.96 -0.10 -1.55
N LEU A 108 4.78 -0.02 -2.16
CA LEU A 108 4.57 0.69 -3.41
C LEU A 108 3.94 2.04 -3.06
N GLU A 109 4.67 3.13 -3.24
CA GLU A 109 4.19 4.51 -3.12
C GLU A 109 3.91 5.07 -4.51
N LEU A 110 2.77 5.75 -4.68
CA LEU A 110 2.29 6.21 -5.98
C LEU A 110 2.52 7.71 -6.23
N GLU A 111 2.79 8.49 -5.18
CA GLU A 111 2.88 9.95 -5.25
C GLU A 111 4.11 10.50 -4.53
N ARG A 112 4.32 10.15 -3.25
CA ARG A 112 5.41 10.71 -2.43
C ARG A 112 5.79 9.82 -1.25
N PHE A 113 7.05 9.41 -1.18
CA PHE A 113 7.59 8.71 -0.02
C PHE A 113 7.58 9.56 1.25
N GLY A 114 7.24 8.93 2.36
CA GLY A 114 7.49 9.46 3.69
C GLY A 114 8.88 9.13 4.20
N ASP A 115 9.09 9.36 5.49
CA ASP A 115 10.40 9.22 6.14
C ASP A 115 10.60 7.85 6.79
N ARG A 116 9.53 7.23 7.32
CA ARG A 116 9.61 5.96 8.05
C ARG A 116 8.29 5.21 8.07
N LEU A 117 8.39 3.93 8.41
CA LEU A 117 7.25 3.12 8.85
C LEU A 117 7.23 3.10 10.38
N ALA A 118 6.05 3.18 10.98
CA ALA A 118 5.87 3.13 12.42
C ALA A 118 4.87 2.03 12.80
N LEU A 119 5.11 1.37 13.92
CA LEU A 119 4.17 0.42 14.52
C LEU A 119 3.49 1.09 15.71
N LEU A 120 2.17 1.00 15.77
CA LEU A 120 1.33 1.54 16.83
C LEU A 120 0.61 0.41 17.57
N ASP A 121 0.24 0.67 18.82
CA ASP A 121 -0.47 -0.28 19.69
C ASP A 121 -1.98 -0.34 19.39
N GLY A 122 -2.50 0.63 18.65
CA GLY A 122 -3.92 0.75 18.33
C GLY A 122 -4.17 1.29 16.93
N PRO A 123 -5.39 1.07 16.40
CA PRO A 123 -5.76 1.59 15.09
C PRO A 123 -6.06 3.09 15.16
N GLU A 124 -5.68 3.80 14.10
CA GLU A 124 -6.18 5.15 13.80
C GLU A 124 -7.10 5.06 12.59
N LEU A 125 -8.42 5.07 12.85
CA LEU A 125 -9.47 4.93 11.84
C LEU A 125 -10.19 6.24 11.52
N GLY A 126 -9.77 7.35 12.16
CA GLY A 126 -10.41 8.65 12.12
C GLY A 126 -11.43 8.86 13.25
N PRO A 127 -12.22 9.95 13.20
CA PRO A 127 -13.21 10.25 14.22
C PRO A 127 -14.29 9.16 14.28
N ALA A 128 -14.77 8.87 15.49
CA ALA A 128 -15.91 7.98 15.66
C ALA A 128 -17.16 8.61 15.04
N GLU A 129 -17.84 7.88 14.15
CA GLU A 129 -19.16 8.26 13.65
C GLU A 129 -20.23 7.58 14.51
N GLU A 130 -21.15 8.38 15.05
CA GLU A 130 -22.31 7.87 15.80
C GLU A 130 -23.46 7.65 14.80
N TYR A 131 -23.88 6.40 14.63
CA TYR A 131 -25.04 6.07 13.80
C TYR A 131 -26.32 6.45 14.56
N VAL A 132 -27.00 7.51 14.13
CA VAL A 132 -28.31 7.87 14.64
C VAL A 132 -29.37 7.27 13.73
N GLU A 133 -29.93 6.13 14.13
CA GLU A 133 -31.07 5.52 13.43
C GLU A 133 -32.29 6.43 13.59
N THR A 134 -32.76 6.99 12.47
CA THR A 134 -34.01 7.77 12.44
C THR A 134 -35.10 6.86 11.89
N PHE A 135 -36.08 6.53 12.74
CA PHE A 135 -37.30 5.84 12.32
C PHE A 135 -38.32 6.92 11.89
N ASP A 136 -38.69 6.90 10.61
CA ASP A 136 -39.82 7.68 10.08
C ASP A 136 -41.18 7.04 10.47
#